data_AF-A0A3S4XBY7-F1
#
_entry.id   AF-A0A3S4XBY7-F1
#
_cell.length_a   1.000
_cell.length_b   1.000
_cell.length_c   1.000
_cell.angle_alpha   90.00
_cell.angle_beta   90.00
_cell.angle_gamma   90.00
#
_symmetry.space_group_name_H-M   'P 1'
#
loop_
_entity.id
_entity.type
_entity.pdbx_description
1 polymer ?
#
loop_
_entity_poly.entity_id
_entity_poly.type
_entity_poly.pdbx_seq_one_letter_code
_entity_poly.pdbx_strand_id
1 'polypeptide(L)' 'MDFFKTKAGKMTIAFIVIMLAFALIMLGIAQANNTAIHIGFVLMVGAMLYSPIDVFILNRKK' A
#
# COMPACT_ATOMS: atom_id res chain seq x y z
N MET A 1 -16.97 -11.14 13.40
CA MET A 1 -16.34 -11.45 12.11
C MET A 1 -15.25 -10.42 11.88
N ASP A 2 -14.00 -10.86 11.90
CA ASP A 2 -12.85 -9.97 11.86
C ASP A 2 -12.51 -9.67 10.39
N PHE A 3 -13.07 -8.58 9.85
CA PHE A 3 -12.93 -8.19 8.43
C PHE A 3 -11.45 -8.16 8.00
N PHE A 4 -10.58 -7.71 8.91
CA PHE A 4 -9.13 -7.62 8.77
C PHE A 4 -8.40 -8.98 8.65
N LYS A 5 -9.04 -10.09 9.04
CA LYS A 5 -8.47 -11.45 8.89
C LYS A 5 -8.87 -12.14 7.59
N THR A 6 -9.84 -11.59 6.86
CA THR A 6 -10.30 -12.17 5.59
C THR A 6 -9.39 -11.77 4.44
N LYS A 7 -9.20 -12.66 3.46
CA LYS A 7 -8.40 -12.38 2.25
C LYS A 7 -8.90 -11.15 1.50
N ALA A 8 -10.22 -10.98 1.44
CA ALA A 8 -10.85 -9.80 0.85
C ALA A 8 -10.52 -8.51 1.62
N GLY A 9 -10.64 -8.52 2.96
CA GLY A 9 -10.33 -7.34 3.78
C GLY A 9 -8.87 -6.91 3.70
N LYS A 10 -7.93 -7.86 3.68
CA LYS A 10 -6.50 -7.59 3.46
C LYS A 10 -6.23 -6.88 2.11
N MET A 11 -6.87 -7.35 1.04
CA MET A 11 -6.75 -6.75 -0.29
C MET A 11 -7.34 -5.33 -0.33
N THR A 12 -8.48 -5.10 0.34
CA THR A 12 -9.10 -3.77 0.44
C THR A 12 -8.19 -2.77 1.16
N ILE A 13 -7.50 -3.19 2.22
CA ILE A 13 -6.56 -2.33 2.94
C ILE A 13 -5.36 -1.97 2.06
N ALA A 14 -4.78 -2.94 1.35
CA ALA A 14 -3.71 -2.68 0.39
C ALA A 14 -4.15 -1.67 -0.69
N PHE A 15 -5.38 -1.79 -1.19
CA PHE A 15 -5.95 -0.85 -2.15
C PHE A 15 -6.08 0.57 -1.59
N ILE A 16 -6.56 0.73 -0.36
CA ILE A 16 -6.66 2.04 0.30
C ILE A 16 -5.28 2.69 0.47
N VAL A 17 -4.27 1.91 0.85
CA VAL A 17 -2.88 2.40 0.96
C VAL A 17 -2.36 2.89 -0.40
N ILE A 18 -2.66 2.19 -1.49
CA ILE A 18 -2.30 2.61 -2.86
C ILE A 18 -3.00 3.93 -3.22
N MET A 19 -4.28 4.09 -2.88
CA MET A 19 -5.01 5.35 -3.13
C MET A 19 -4.37 6.54 -2.41
N LEU A 20 -3.97 6.35 -1.14
CA LEU A 20 -3.28 7.39 -0.37
C LEU A 20 -1.89 7.71 -0.95
N ALA A 21 -1.16 6.69 -1.40
CA ALA A 21 0.12 6.87 -2.07
C ALA A 21 -0.02 7.72 -3.35
N PHE A 22 -1.02 7.43 -4.18
CA PHE A 22 -1.31 8.23 -5.37
C PHE A 22 -1.70 9.67 -5.05
N ALA A 23 -2.54 9.89 -4.04
CA ALA A 23 -2.91 11.24 -3.62
C ALA A 23 -1.69 12.05 -3.14
N LEU A 24 -0.77 11.42 -2.39
CA LEU A 24 0.46 12.04 -1.94
C LEU A 24 1.41 12.38 -3.09
N ILE A 25 1.56 11.48 -4.07
CA ILE A 25 2.36 11.76 -5.27
C ILE A 25 1.75 12.93 -6.05
N MET A 26 0.44 12.95 -6.24
CA MET A 26 -0.25 14.03 -6.96
C MET A 26 -0.08 15.38 -6.25
N LEU A 27 -0.24 15.43 -4.92
CA LEU A 27 0.00 16.63 -4.10
C LEU A 27 1.47 17.05 -4.12
N GLY A 28 2.39 16.09 -4.12
CA GLY A 28 3.82 16.36 -4.21
C GLY A 28 4.21 16.97 -5.56
N ILE A 29 3.64 16.48 -6.65
CA ILE A 29 3.82 17.06 -8.00
C ILE A 29 3.25 18.48 -8.05
N ALA A 30 2.02 18.68 -7.56
CA ALA A 30 1.36 19.99 -7.58
C ALA A 30 2.14 21.07 -6.81
N GLN A 31 2.85 20.70 -5.74
CA GLN A 31 3.62 21.64 -4.91
C GLN A 31 5.12 21.66 -5.24
N ALA A 32 5.57 20.99 -6.31
CA ALA A 32 6.99 20.77 -6.61
C ALA A 32 7.80 20.26 -5.39
N ASN A 33 7.14 19.49 -4.52
CA ASN A 33 7.69 19.03 -3.27
C ASN A 33 8.19 17.58 -3.44
N ASN A 34 9.48 17.45 -3.71
CA ASN A 34 10.13 16.15 -3.88
C ASN A 34 9.96 15.23 -2.67
N THR A 35 9.87 15.77 -1.44
CA THR A 35 9.68 14.97 -0.23
C THR A 35 8.34 14.23 -0.23
N ALA A 36 7.26 14.90 -0.63
CA ALA A 36 5.93 14.28 -0.72
C ALA A 36 5.87 13.19 -1.81
N ILE A 37 6.58 13.40 -2.94
CA ILE A 37 6.71 12.42 -4.01
C ILE A 37 7.47 11.18 -3.50
N HIS A 38 8.59 11.37 -2.81
CA HIS A 38 9.38 10.26 -2.25
C HIS A 38 8.59 9.47 -1.21
N ILE A 39 7.83 10.15 -0.32
CA ILE A 39 6.97 9.48 0.67
C ILE A 39 5.88 8.65 -0.03
N GLY A 40 5.20 9.22 -1.02
CA GLY A 40 4.19 8.51 -1.81
C GLY A 40 4.78 7.32 -2.57
N PHE A 41 6.00 7.44 -3.09
CA PHE A 41 6.71 6.35 -3.75
C PHE A 41 7.06 5.21 -2.78
N VAL A 42 7.57 5.51 -1.58
CA VAL A 42 7.86 4.50 -0.55
C VAL A 42 6.58 3.77 -0.11
N LEU A 43 5.48 4.50 0.07
CA LEU A 43 4.17 3.90 0.37
C LEU A 43 3.69 2.98 -0.77
N MET A 44 3.90 3.38 -2.02
CA MET A 44 3.56 2.58 -3.19
C MET A 44 4.37 1.28 -3.24
N VAL A 45 5.69 1.36 -3.04
CA VAL A 45 6.58 0.18 -2.98
C VAL A 45 6.18 -0.74 -1.83
N GLY A 46 5.89 -0.19 -0.65
CA GLY A 46 5.40 -0.97 0.49
C GLY A 46 4.09 -1.71 0.20
N ALA A 47 3.14 -1.06 -0.47
CA ALA A 47 1.88 -1.68 -0.88
C ALA A 47 2.06 -2.73 -1.98
N MET A 48 2.96 -2.50 -2.95
CA MET A 48 3.32 -3.49 -3.96
C MET A 48 3.98 -4.72 -3.34
N LEU A 49 4.77 -4.54 -2.28
CA LEU A 49 5.40 -5.62 -1.52
C LEU A 49 4.42 -6.34 -0.58
N TYR A 50 3.30 -5.71 -0.20
CA TYR A 50 2.27 -6.36 0.61
C TYR A 50 1.74 -7.64 -0.04
N SER A 51 1.51 -7.61 -1.36
CA SER A 51 1.03 -8.78 -2.12
C SER A 51 2.00 -9.98 -2.06
N PRO A 52 3.29 -9.85 -2.41
CA PRO A 52 4.24 -10.94 -2.26
C PRO A 52 4.53 -11.29 -0.80
N ILE A 53 4.56 -10.35 0.15
CA ILE A 53 4.77 -10.68 1.57
C ILE A 53 3.62 -11.52 2.12
N ASP A 54 2.37 -11.17 1.83
CA ASP A 54 1.22 -11.95 2.29
C ASP A 54 1.22 -13.37 1.67
N VAL A 55 1.57 -13.48 0.39
CA VAL A 55 1.60 -14.76 -0.34
C VAL A 55 2.80 -15.63 0.03
N PHE A 56 4.02 -15.07 0.05
CA PHE A 56 5.27 -15.81 0.23
C PHE A 56 5.69 -15.99 1.70
N ILE A 57 5.30 -15.07 2.60
CA ILE A 57 5.70 -15.12 4.03
C ILE A 57 4.54 -15.57 4.92
N LEU A 58 3.35 -14.96 4.80
CA LEU A 58 2.22 -15.31 5.68
C LEU A 58 1.54 -16.63 5.28
N ASN A 59 1.35 -16.88 3.99
CA ASN A 59 0.61 -18.05 3.52
C ASN A 59 1.45 -19.32 3.36
N ARG A 60 2.78 -19.25 3.55
CA ARG A 60 3.68 -20.42 3.48
C ARG A 60 3.60 -21.35 4.70
N LYS A 61 2.97 -20.90 5.80
CA LYS A 61 2.78 -21.68 7.04
C LYS A 61 1.38 -22.30 7.21
N LYS A 62 0.56 -22.30 6.16
CA LYS A 62 -0.72 -23.03 6.15
C LYS A 62 -0.61 -24.28 5.28
#